data_AF-A0A9W6A111-F1
#
_entry.id   AF-A0A9W6A111-F1
#
_cell.length_a   1.000
_cell.length_b   1.000
_cell.length_c   1.000
_cell.angle_alpha   90.00
_cell.angle_beta   90.00
_cell.angle_gamma   90.00
#
_symmetry.space_group_name_H-M   'P 1'
#
loop_
_entity.id
_entity.type
_entity.pdbx_description
1 polymer ?
#
loop_
_entity_poly.entity_id
_entity_poly.type
_entity_poly.pdbx_seq_one_letter_code
_entity_poly.pdbx_strand_id
1 'polypeptide(L)'
;LSHYLPVLESLIPNDTSITTPHLWHNNLHGDNIFIDPQNPKFITSIFDRQSTQISHNHIRDPAFLDWDSLEPERARPTVREYTTQNIFIGWRKLTRAKSPALYRVIESRKMPAFGMIFLAHRMFEYGEAHFQSLLVDLKDHWEDLPGVSGDFPFPFSFSDAEIERIKLVSDGAVAGTELVAGVKEQLGDLWPDKGLIEHERYEECRAALEEVRDRIVEELGESEEEREEYRRLWPFD
;
A
#
# COMPACT_ATOMS: atom_id res chain seq x y z
N LEU A 1 -6.71 -16.80 3.29
CA LEU A 1 -8.20 -16.82 3.13
C LEU A 1 -8.94 -17.51 4.28
N SER A 2 -8.48 -18.67 4.76
CA SER A 2 -9.12 -19.42 5.86
C SER A 2 -9.28 -18.61 7.15
N HIS A 3 -8.31 -17.75 7.47
CA HIS A 3 -8.39 -16.87 8.66
C HIS A 3 -9.12 -15.55 8.42
N TYR A 4 -9.43 -15.18 7.17
CA TYR A 4 -10.09 -13.91 6.89
C TYR A 4 -11.61 -13.99 7.05
N LEU A 5 -12.23 -15.05 6.53
CA LEU A 5 -13.69 -15.23 6.57
C LEU A 5 -14.26 -15.22 8.00
N PRO A 6 -13.64 -15.88 9.01
CA PRO A 6 -14.18 -15.89 10.37
C PRO A 6 -14.19 -14.53 11.08
N VAL A 7 -13.36 -13.59 10.63
CA VAL A 7 -13.28 -12.23 11.23
C VAL A 7 -14.00 -11.18 10.40
N LEU A 8 -14.45 -11.50 9.19
CA LEU A 8 -14.96 -10.52 8.23
C LEU A 8 -16.08 -9.64 8.80
N GLU A 9 -17.13 -10.25 9.36
CA GLU A 9 -18.27 -9.52 9.93
C GLU A 9 -17.85 -8.59 11.07
N SER A 10 -16.87 -9.00 11.87
CA SER A 10 -16.32 -8.22 12.98
C SER A 10 -15.56 -6.97 12.50
N LEU A 11 -14.96 -7.03 11.30
CA LEU A 11 -14.16 -5.93 10.73
C LEU A 11 -15.02 -4.84 10.08
N ILE A 12 -16.24 -5.15 9.64
CA ILE A 12 -17.08 -4.23 8.86
C ILE A 12 -17.61 -3.10 9.77
N PRO A 13 -17.35 -1.83 9.43
CA PRO A 13 -17.89 -0.71 10.20
C PRO A 13 -19.41 -0.58 10.05
N ASN A 14 -20.11 -0.27 11.16
CA ASN A 14 -21.56 0.01 11.13
C ASN A 14 -21.91 1.36 10.49
N ASP A 15 -20.95 2.29 10.38
CA ASP A 15 -21.17 3.61 9.78
C ASP A 15 -21.29 3.49 8.25
N THR A 16 -22.49 3.73 7.73
CA THR A 16 -22.77 3.68 6.28
C THR A 16 -21.96 4.69 5.48
N SER A 17 -21.47 5.78 6.07
CA SER A 17 -20.57 6.70 5.37
C SER A 17 -19.21 6.09 5.05
N ILE A 18 -18.84 5.01 5.76
CA ILE A 18 -17.61 4.23 5.53
C ILE A 18 -17.84 3.09 4.53
N THR A 19 -18.99 2.40 4.63
CA THR A 19 -19.32 1.21 3.84
C THR A 19 -20.10 1.49 2.56
N THR A 20 -20.55 2.73 2.34
CA THR A 20 -21.20 3.10 1.07
C THR A 20 -20.16 3.10 -0.06
N PRO A 21 -20.41 2.37 -1.17
CA PRO A 21 -19.53 2.40 -2.33
C PRO A 21 -19.68 3.72 -3.10
N HIS A 22 -18.57 4.25 -3.59
CA HIS A 22 -18.52 5.46 -4.41
C HIS A 22 -17.70 5.22 -5.68
N LEU A 23 -18.00 5.98 -6.73
CA LEU A 23 -17.12 6.07 -7.89
C LEU A 23 -15.86 6.83 -7.51
N TRP A 24 -14.71 6.17 -7.65
CA TRP A 24 -13.41 6.71 -7.31
C TRP A 24 -12.53 6.81 -8.54
N HIS A 25 -12.07 8.03 -8.84
CA HIS A 25 -11.19 8.30 -9.97
C HIS A 25 -9.73 8.09 -9.55
N ASN A 26 -9.19 6.90 -9.85
CA ASN A 26 -7.85 6.50 -9.43
C ASN A 26 -6.71 7.34 -10.01
N ASN A 27 -6.94 8.05 -11.11
CA ASN A 27 -5.92 8.87 -11.76
C ASN A 27 -6.30 10.37 -11.78
N LEU A 28 -6.95 10.86 -10.72
CA LEU A 28 -7.39 12.26 -10.70
C LEU A 28 -6.23 13.17 -10.29
N HIS A 29 -5.62 13.84 -11.26
CA HIS A 29 -4.53 14.80 -11.07
C HIS A 29 -4.64 15.99 -12.03
N GLY A 30 -3.67 16.92 -12.00
CA GLY A 30 -3.71 18.20 -12.73
C GLY A 30 -4.03 18.05 -14.22
N ASP A 31 -3.36 17.13 -14.91
CA ASP A 31 -3.58 16.89 -16.36
C ASP A 31 -4.98 16.35 -16.70
N ASN A 32 -5.67 15.78 -15.72
CA ASN A 32 -6.99 15.20 -15.88
C ASN A 32 -8.13 16.12 -15.40
N ILE A 33 -7.80 17.34 -14.94
CA ILE A 33 -8.76 18.35 -14.48
C ILE A 33 -8.63 19.61 -15.34
N PHE A 34 -9.70 19.95 -16.06
CA PHE A 34 -9.78 21.20 -16.80
C PHE A 34 -10.56 22.23 -16.00
N ILE A 35 -10.02 23.44 -15.93
CA ILE A 35 -10.60 24.57 -15.20
C ILE A 35 -10.95 25.69 -16.17
N ASP A 36 -11.96 26.50 -15.81
CA ASP A 36 -12.32 27.68 -16.57
C ASP A 36 -11.18 28.72 -16.48
N PRO A 37 -10.59 29.16 -17.61
CA PRO A 37 -9.53 30.16 -17.59
C PRO A 37 -9.98 31.52 -17.03
N GLN A 38 -11.27 31.83 -17.08
CA GLN A 38 -11.86 33.05 -16.51
C GLN A 38 -12.24 32.88 -15.03
N ASN A 39 -12.43 31.63 -14.57
CA ASN A 39 -12.74 31.31 -13.19
C ASN A 39 -12.03 30.02 -12.74
N PRO A 40 -10.79 30.10 -12.24
CA PRO A 40 -9.99 28.93 -11.84
C PRO A 40 -10.60 28.07 -10.72
N LYS A 41 -11.67 28.52 -10.07
CA LYS A 41 -12.42 27.73 -9.07
C LYS A 41 -13.46 26.80 -9.70
N PHE A 42 -13.74 26.96 -10.99
CA PHE A 42 -14.73 26.18 -11.70
C PHE A 42 -14.06 25.11 -12.55
N ILE A 43 -14.34 23.84 -12.24
CA ILE A 43 -13.90 22.70 -13.04
C ILE A 43 -14.86 22.56 -14.21
N THR A 44 -14.36 22.68 -15.44
CA THR A 44 -15.17 22.54 -16.66
C THR A 44 -15.35 21.08 -17.06
N SER A 45 -14.34 20.24 -16.82
CA SER A 45 -14.38 18.82 -17.19
C SER A 45 -13.32 17.99 -16.48
N ILE A 46 -13.60 16.69 -16.33
CA ILE A 46 -12.70 15.66 -15.81
C ILE A 46 -12.59 14.55 -16.87
N PHE A 47 -11.36 14.18 -17.23
CA PHE A 47 -11.04 13.18 -18.26
C PHE A 47 -10.39 11.93 -17.67
N ASP A 48 -10.00 10.98 -18.53
CA ASP A 48 -9.19 9.80 -18.18
C ASP A 48 -9.89 8.85 -17.19
N ARG A 49 -11.21 8.69 -17.40
CA ARG A 49 -12.10 7.97 -16.49
C ARG A 49 -12.05 6.45 -16.65
N GLN A 50 -11.28 5.89 -17.59
CA GLN A 50 -11.21 4.45 -17.82
C GLN A 50 -10.61 3.67 -16.64
N SER A 51 -9.93 4.35 -15.72
CA SER A 51 -9.43 3.79 -14.46
C SER A 51 -10.37 3.98 -13.27
N THR A 52 -11.58 4.54 -13.49
CA THR A 52 -12.56 4.77 -12.42
C THR A 52 -13.06 3.43 -11.89
N GLN A 53 -13.02 3.27 -10.58
CA GLN A 53 -13.49 2.07 -9.91
C GLN A 53 -14.59 2.37 -8.89
N ILE A 54 -15.39 1.36 -8.55
CA ILE A 54 -16.24 1.43 -7.37
C ILE A 54 -15.38 1.08 -6.16
N SER A 55 -15.28 1.99 -5.20
CA SER A 55 -14.49 1.82 -3.98
C SER A 55 -15.23 2.39 -2.78
N HIS A 56 -14.98 1.82 -1.61
CA HIS A 56 -15.38 2.43 -0.35
C HIS A 56 -14.42 3.58 0.01
N ASN A 57 -14.92 4.62 0.68
CA ASN A 57 -14.19 5.86 0.99
C ASN A 57 -12.92 5.64 1.85
N HIS A 58 -12.83 4.53 2.55
CA HIS A 58 -11.71 4.24 3.44
C HIS A 58 -10.46 3.75 2.70
N ILE A 59 -10.56 3.25 1.47
CA ILE A 59 -9.48 2.42 0.91
C ILE A 59 -8.33 3.26 0.31
N ARG A 60 -8.58 4.46 -0.23
CA ARG A 60 -7.58 5.23 -0.98
C ARG A 60 -7.54 6.72 -0.63
N ASP A 61 -6.35 7.29 -0.65
CA ASP A 61 -6.16 8.74 -0.68
C ASP A 61 -6.25 9.24 -2.14
N PRO A 62 -6.72 10.48 -2.38
CA PRO A 62 -6.84 11.01 -3.74
C PRO A 62 -5.50 11.07 -4.49
N ALA A 63 -5.51 10.69 -5.77
CA ALA A 63 -4.29 10.60 -6.59
C ALA A 63 -3.55 11.94 -6.75
N PHE A 64 -4.27 13.08 -6.74
CA PHE A 64 -3.65 14.40 -6.80
C PHE A 64 -2.74 14.73 -5.61
N LEU A 65 -2.82 13.98 -4.51
CA LEU A 65 -1.94 14.17 -3.34
C LEU A 65 -0.51 13.68 -3.60
N ASP A 66 -0.34 12.76 -4.55
CA ASP A 66 0.94 12.14 -4.91
C ASP A 66 1.36 12.52 -6.35
N TRP A 67 0.88 13.67 -6.82
CA TRP A 67 1.07 14.09 -8.20
C TRP A 67 2.36 14.89 -8.38
N ASP A 68 3.31 14.28 -9.07
CA ASP A 68 4.67 14.79 -9.24
C ASP A 68 4.80 16.06 -10.07
N SER A 69 3.82 16.39 -10.92
CA SER A 69 3.91 17.56 -11.80
C SER A 69 3.68 18.90 -11.09
N LEU A 70 3.40 18.92 -9.78
CA LEU A 70 3.18 20.16 -9.03
C LEU A 70 4.47 20.96 -8.80
N GLU A 71 5.63 20.37 -9.05
CA GLU A 71 6.95 20.99 -8.86
C GLU A 71 7.74 20.99 -10.19
N PRO A 72 8.59 22.01 -10.43
CA PRO A 72 9.51 21.97 -11.56
C PRO A 72 10.49 20.79 -11.39
N GLU A 73 10.86 20.10 -12.47
CA GLU A 73 11.80 18.95 -12.53
C GLU A 73 13.13 19.12 -11.76
N ARG A 74 13.46 20.35 -11.34
CA ARG A 74 14.69 20.74 -10.63
C ARG A 74 14.49 21.03 -9.14
N ALA A 75 13.31 20.80 -8.58
CA ALA A 75 13.08 20.98 -7.15
C ALA A 75 13.97 20.02 -6.34
N ARG A 76 14.63 20.51 -5.29
CA ARG A 76 15.40 19.65 -4.39
C ARG A 76 14.44 18.67 -3.70
N PRO A 77 14.87 17.43 -3.38
CA PRO A 77 14.02 16.42 -2.74
C PRO A 77 13.29 16.94 -1.48
N THR A 78 13.96 17.74 -0.66
CA THR A 78 13.40 18.35 0.56
C THR A 78 12.24 19.32 0.28
N VAL A 79 12.26 20.02 -0.86
CA VAL A 79 11.19 20.94 -1.27
C VAL A 79 9.97 20.14 -1.74
N ARG A 80 10.18 19.09 -2.53
CA ARG A 80 9.13 18.16 -2.96
C ARG A 80 8.43 17.51 -1.77
N GLU A 81 9.20 17.04 -0.79
CA GLU A 81 8.66 16.44 0.43
C GLU A 81 7.83 17.45 1.24
N TYR A 82 8.35 18.66 1.43
CA TYR A 82 7.63 19.74 2.13
C TYR A 82 6.32 20.12 1.42
N THR A 83 6.33 20.24 0.10
CA THR A 83 5.13 20.56 -0.69
C THR A 83 4.08 19.46 -0.58
N THR A 84 4.48 18.20 -0.72
CA THR A 84 3.60 17.03 -0.58
C THR A 84 2.94 17.00 0.81
N GLN A 85 3.73 17.19 1.87
CA GLN A 85 3.21 17.24 3.24
C GLN A 85 2.20 18.38 3.43
N ASN A 86 2.47 19.57 2.90
CA ASN A 86 1.56 20.72 3.01
C ASN A 86 0.25 20.51 2.25
N ILE A 87 0.30 19.92 1.05
CA ILE A 87 -0.89 19.57 0.28
C ILE A 87 -1.72 18.56 1.07
N PHE A 88 -1.09 17.54 1.64
CA PHE A 88 -1.76 16.54 2.46
C PHE A 88 -2.45 17.16 3.69
N ILE A 89 -1.74 18.03 4.43
CA ILE A 89 -2.29 18.76 5.57
C ILE A 89 -3.45 19.67 5.13
N GLY A 90 -3.28 20.40 4.03
CA GLY A 90 -4.29 21.29 3.45
C GLY A 90 -5.56 20.52 3.08
N TRP A 91 -5.41 19.39 2.39
CA TRP A 91 -6.50 18.51 2.03
C TRP A 91 -7.20 17.91 3.25
N ARG A 92 -6.48 17.42 4.26
CA ARG A 92 -7.08 16.90 5.50
C ARG A 92 -7.89 18.00 6.21
N LYS A 93 -7.37 19.22 6.31
CA LYS A 93 -8.08 20.38 6.89
C LYS A 93 -9.33 20.75 6.09
N LEU A 94 -9.23 20.77 4.77
CA LEU A 94 -10.35 21.09 3.89
C LEU A 94 -11.44 20.02 3.97
N THR A 95 -11.06 18.74 3.90
CA THR A 95 -11.97 17.60 4.04
C THR A 95 -12.68 17.63 5.39
N ARG A 96 -11.97 17.93 6.49
CA ARG A 96 -12.60 18.11 7.81
C ARG A 96 -13.66 19.20 7.80
N ALA A 97 -13.39 20.33 7.15
CA ALA A 97 -14.28 21.49 7.14
C ALA A 97 -15.46 21.35 6.16
N LYS A 98 -15.26 20.71 5.01
CA LYS A 98 -16.23 20.66 3.89
C LYS A 98 -16.92 19.31 3.74
N SER A 99 -16.34 18.24 4.27
CA SER A 99 -16.88 16.88 4.18
C SER A 99 -16.60 16.09 5.47
N PRO A 100 -17.24 16.45 6.60
CA PRO A 100 -17.00 15.79 7.88
C PRO A 100 -17.21 14.28 7.87
N ALA A 101 -18.13 13.78 7.03
CA ALA A 101 -18.33 12.35 6.82
C ALA A 101 -17.08 11.68 6.25
N LEU A 102 -16.52 12.21 5.15
CA LEU A 102 -15.27 11.72 4.56
C LEU A 102 -14.10 11.81 5.55
N TYR A 103 -14.07 12.86 6.38
CA TYR A 103 -13.04 13.00 7.41
C TYR A 103 -13.14 11.91 8.49
N ARG A 104 -14.34 11.50 8.92
CA ARG A 104 -14.49 10.34 9.82
C ARG A 104 -13.97 9.05 9.20
N VAL A 105 -14.22 8.85 7.89
CA VAL A 105 -13.70 7.68 7.17
C VAL A 105 -12.17 7.68 7.12
N ILE A 106 -11.56 8.86 7.02
CA ILE A 106 -10.11 9.01 7.10
C ILE A 106 -9.59 8.65 8.49
N GLU A 107 -10.28 9.09 9.54
CA GLU A 107 -9.88 8.82 10.92
C GLU A 107 -10.02 7.33 11.28
N SER A 108 -11.04 6.64 10.74
CA SER A 108 -11.23 5.21 10.98
C SER A 108 -10.11 4.34 10.42
N ARG A 109 -9.27 4.87 9.51
CA ARG A 109 -8.07 4.17 9.01
C ARG A 109 -7.04 3.84 10.07
N LYS A 110 -7.11 4.50 11.23
CA LYS A 110 -6.23 4.23 12.38
C LYS A 110 -6.63 2.98 13.17
N MET A 111 -7.81 2.43 12.90
CA MET A 111 -8.31 1.25 13.62
C MET A 111 -7.66 -0.03 13.08
N PRO A 112 -7.35 -1.02 13.94
CA PRO A 112 -6.86 -2.33 13.50
C PRO A 112 -7.78 -3.00 12.46
N ALA A 113 -9.09 -2.80 12.58
CA ALA A 113 -10.09 -3.26 11.61
C ALA A 113 -9.77 -2.83 10.17
N PHE A 114 -9.36 -1.58 9.99
CA PHE A 114 -9.01 -1.05 8.69
C PHE A 114 -7.74 -1.70 8.14
N GLY A 115 -6.71 -1.88 8.98
CA GLY A 115 -5.48 -2.55 8.57
C GLY A 115 -5.75 -3.96 8.02
N MET A 116 -6.64 -4.72 8.67
CA MET A 116 -7.06 -6.04 8.21
C MET A 116 -7.79 -6.00 6.87
N ILE A 117 -8.74 -5.07 6.68
CA ILE A 117 -9.44 -4.88 5.40
C ILE A 117 -8.46 -4.47 4.29
N PHE A 118 -7.54 -3.56 4.59
CA PHE A 118 -6.53 -3.06 3.67
C PHE A 118 -5.60 -4.18 3.19
N LEU A 119 -5.04 -4.96 4.12
CA LEU A 119 -4.17 -6.08 3.79
C LEU A 119 -4.92 -7.20 3.06
N ALA A 120 -6.16 -7.48 3.45
CA ALA A 120 -6.99 -8.46 2.73
C ALA A 120 -7.23 -8.05 1.27
N HIS A 121 -7.50 -6.76 1.03
CA HIS A 121 -7.70 -6.23 -0.32
C HIS A 121 -6.41 -6.25 -1.17
N ARG A 122 -5.24 -6.11 -0.54
CA ARG A 122 -3.92 -6.05 -1.20
C ARG A 122 -3.06 -7.27 -0.90
N MET A 123 -3.68 -8.43 -0.67
CA MET A 123 -2.99 -9.67 -0.27
C MET A 123 -2.01 -10.17 -1.34
N PHE A 124 -2.28 -9.90 -2.62
CA PHE A 124 -1.35 -10.22 -3.72
C PHE A 124 -0.13 -9.29 -3.79
N GLU A 125 -0.22 -8.10 -3.17
CA GLU A 125 0.84 -7.10 -3.19
C GLU A 125 1.72 -7.20 -1.95
N TYR A 126 1.12 -7.37 -0.76
CA TYR A 126 1.81 -7.44 0.52
C TYR A 126 2.06 -8.87 1.02
N GLY A 127 1.45 -9.87 0.38
CA GLY A 127 1.51 -11.26 0.85
C GLY A 127 0.67 -11.53 2.10
N GLU A 128 0.66 -12.79 2.52
CA GLU A 128 -0.11 -13.26 3.69
C GLU A 128 0.61 -12.98 5.02
N ALA A 129 1.93 -12.83 5.03
CA ALA A 129 2.74 -12.70 6.24
C ALA A 129 2.27 -11.54 7.15
N HIS A 130 2.12 -10.35 6.58
CA HIS A 130 1.65 -9.17 7.31
C HIS A 130 0.20 -9.32 7.77
N PHE A 131 -0.65 -9.96 6.97
CA PHE A 131 -2.04 -10.22 7.35
C PHE A 131 -2.12 -11.13 8.58
N GLN A 132 -1.34 -12.21 8.61
CA GLN A 132 -1.30 -13.14 9.75
C GLN A 132 -0.72 -12.46 10.99
N SER A 133 0.34 -11.66 10.85
CA SER A 133 0.92 -10.92 11.95
C SER A 133 -0.07 -9.92 12.56
N LEU A 134 -0.79 -9.17 11.72
CA LEU A 134 -1.82 -8.24 12.18
C LEU A 134 -3.02 -8.98 12.80
N LEU A 135 -3.38 -10.16 12.29
CA LEU A 135 -4.44 -10.99 12.87
C LEU A 135 -4.11 -11.45 14.29
N VAL A 136 -2.84 -11.78 14.56
CA VAL A 136 -2.39 -12.11 15.92
C VAL A 136 -2.58 -10.92 16.84
N ASP A 137 -2.18 -9.71 16.40
CA ASP A 137 -2.33 -8.48 17.19
C ASP A 137 -3.79 -8.06 17.35
N LEU A 138 -4.65 -8.43 16.39
CA LEU A 138 -6.08 -8.15 16.43
C LEU A 138 -6.75 -8.74 17.65
N LYS A 139 -6.22 -9.84 18.22
CA LYS A 139 -6.75 -10.48 19.43
C LYS A 139 -6.86 -9.50 20.59
N ASP A 140 -5.85 -8.64 20.77
CA ASP A 140 -5.80 -7.67 21.87
C ASP A 140 -6.76 -6.49 21.67
N HIS A 141 -7.26 -6.31 20.44
CA HIS A 141 -8.19 -5.25 20.05
C HIS A 141 -9.56 -5.80 19.62
N TRP A 142 -9.83 -7.07 19.89
CA TRP A 142 -11.01 -7.75 19.35
C TRP A 142 -12.32 -7.09 19.84
N GLU A 143 -12.39 -6.76 21.13
CA GLU A 143 -13.57 -6.12 21.73
C GLU A 143 -13.78 -4.69 21.23
N ASP A 144 -12.75 -4.04 20.67
CA ASP A 144 -12.83 -2.68 20.13
C ASP A 144 -13.37 -2.65 18.69
N LEU A 145 -13.55 -3.82 18.06
CA LEU A 145 -13.97 -3.89 16.66
C LEU A 145 -15.44 -3.54 16.48
N PRO A 146 -15.80 -2.85 15.38
CA PRO A 146 -17.14 -2.31 15.18
C PRO A 146 -18.23 -3.38 15.07
N GLY A 147 -17.89 -4.58 14.60
CA GLY A 147 -18.84 -5.69 14.44
C GLY A 147 -18.84 -6.69 15.61
N VAL A 148 -18.07 -6.45 16.68
CA VAL A 148 -18.01 -7.35 17.84
C VAL A 148 -19.01 -6.89 18.89
N SER A 149 -19.96 -7.76 19.23
CA SER A 149 -20.77 -7.67 20.45
C SER A 149 -20.19 -8.61 21.51
N GLY A 150 -20.46 -8.35 22.80
CA GLY A 150 -19.82 -9.05 23.93
C GLY A 150 -19.98 -10.58 23.97
N ASP A 151 -20.82 -11.16 23.11
CA ASP A 151 -21.01 -12.61 22.99
C ASP A 151 -20.17 -13.27 21.89
N PHE A 152 -19.38 -12.49 21.12
CA PHE A 152 -18.62 -12.99 19.98
C PHE A 152 -17.12 -13.06 20.29
N PRO A 153 -16.59 -14.21 20.74
CA PRO A 153 -15.18 -14.34 21.08
C PRO A 153 -14.28 -14.32 19.84
N PHE A 154 -13.00 -14.00 20.04
CA PHE A 154 -11.99 -14.10 18.99
C PHE A 154 -11.93 -15.56 18.46
N PRO A 155 -12.05 -15.77 17.13
CA PRO A 155 -12.33 -17.10 16.58
C PRO A 155 -11.10 -18.03 16.50
N PHE A 156 -9.91 -17.56 16.90
CA PHE A 156 -8.67 -18.31 16.77
C PHE A 156 -7.97 -18.52 18.11
N SER A 157 -7.24 -19.63 18.20
CA SER A 157 -6.30 -19.90 19.27
C SER A 157 -4.94 -20.14 18.64
N PHE A 158 -3.96 -19.32 18.99
CA PHE A 158 -2.57 -19.48 18.57
C PHE A 158 -1.74 -19.88 19.79
N SER A 159 -0.88 -20.87 19.62
CA SER A 159 0.17 -21.17 20.58
C SER A 159 1.30 -20.12 20.52
N ASP A 160 2.08 -20.00 21.58
CA ASP A 160 3.21 -19.07 21.63
C ASP A 160 4.21 -19.34 20.49
N ALA A 161 4.48 -20.61 20.19
CA ALA A 161 5.35 -21.01 19.08
C ALA A 161 4.77 -20.63 17.70
N GLU A 162 3.45 -20.66 17.52
CA GLU A 162 2.82 -20.19 16.29
C GLU A 162 2.90 -18.68 16.16
N ILE A 163 2.71 -17.94 17.26
CA ILE A 163 2.85 -16.49 17.30
C ILE A 163 4.28 -16.10 16.91
N GLU A 164 5.28 -16.69 17.55
CA GLU A 164 6.70 -16.44 17.25
C GLU A 164 7.02 -16.70 15.77
N ARG A 165 6.55 -17.82 15.22
CA ARG A 165 6.73 -18.15 13.80
C ARG A 165 6.05 -17.13 12.87
N ILE A 166 4.82 -16.72 13.18
CA ILE A 166 4.08 -15.73 12.38
C ILE A 166 4.83 -14.39 12.38
N LYS A 167 5.32 -13.96 13.55
CA LYS A 167 6.09 -12.71 13.69
C LYS A 167 7.40 -12.78 12.92
N LEU A 168 8.15 -13.87 13.05
CA LEU A 168 9.39 -14.09 12.29
C LEU A 168 9.18 -14.04 10.77
N VAL A 169 8.12 -14.67 10.26
CA VAL A 169 7.80 -14.65 8.83
C VAL A 169 7.40 -13.24 8.37
N SER A 170 6.67 -12.49 9.20
CA SER A 170 6.34 -11.08 8.91
C SER A 170 7.58 -10.20 8.89
N ASP A 171 8.51 -10.37 9.83
CA ASP A 171 9.76 -9.61 9.88
C ASP A 171 10.64 -9.91 8.66
N GLY A 172 10.70 -11.19 8.23
CA GLY A 172 11.35 -11.58 6.99
C GLY A 172 10.74 -10.92 5.74
N ALA A 173 9.41 -10.78 5.68
CA ALA A 173 8.74 -10.06 4.59
C ALA A 173 9.05 -8.56 4.57
N VAL A 174 9.18 -7.92 5.75
CA VAL A 174 9.65 -6.53 5.86
C VAL A 174 11.09 -6.42 5.35
N ALA A 175 11.99 -7.27 5.85
CA ALA A 175 13.39 -7.28 5.45
C ALA A 175 13.57 -7.50 3.94
N GLY A 176 12.78 -8.40 3.33
CA GLY A 176 12.78 -8.62 1.89
C GLY A 176 12.33 -7.38 1.10
N THR A 177 11.35 -6.63 1.60
CA THR A 177 10.90 -5.38 0.98
C THR A 177 11.99 -4.30 1.05
N GLU A 178 12.65 -4.16 2.20
CA GLU A 178 13.77 -3.24 2.38
C GLU A 178 14.97 -3.59 1.49
N LEU A 179 15.27 -4.89 1.35
CA LEU A 179 16.30 -5.39 0.45
C LEU A 179 16.01 -4.98 -1.00
N VAL A 180 14.80 -5.22 -1.50
CA VAL A 180 14.39 -4.84 -2.87
C VAL A 180 14.43 -3.32 -3.05
N ALA A 181 14.03 -2.54 -2.04
CA ALA A 181 14.14 -1.08 -2.09
C ALA A 181 15.61 -0.62 -2.22
N GLY A 182 16.53 -1.23 -1.48
CA GLY A 182 17.97 -0.97 -1.61
C GLY A 182 18.53 -1.36 -2.97
N VAL A 183 18.08 -2.49 -3.53
CA VAL A 183 18.42 -2.91 -4.91
C VAL A 183 17.93 -1.88 -5.93
N LYS A 184 16.69 -1.41 -5.79
CA LYS A 184 16.12 -0.38 -6.67
C LYS A 184 16.93 0.92 -6.60
N GLU A 185 17.32 1.35 -5.41
CA GLU A 185 18.17 2.54 -5.24
C GLU A 185 19.54 2.35 -5.89
N GLN A 186 20.17 1.19 -5.72
CA GLN A 186 21.46 0.87 -6.31
C GLN A 186 21.42 0.85 -7.84
N LEU A 187 20.39 0.23 -8.44
CA LEU A 187 20.26 0.11 -9.89
C LEU A 187 19.89 1.45 -10.55
N GLY A 188 19.21 2.34 -9.83
CA GLY A 188 18.78 3.64 -10.35
C GLY A 188 18.01 3.48 -11.66
N ASP A 189 18.50 4.11 -12.72
CA ASP A 189 17.85 4.08 -14.04
C ASP A 189 17.86 2.71 -14.71
N LEU A 190 18.64 1.73 -14.20
CA LEU A 190 18.63 0.34 -14.69
C LEU A 190 17.57 -0.52 -14.00
N TRP A 191 16.88 0.00 -12.99
CA TRP A 191 15.77 -0.73 -12.37
C TRP A 191 14.62 -0.88 -13.37
N PRO A 192 14.16 -2.11 -13.66
CA PRO A 192 13.06 -2.33 -14.61
C PRO A 192 11.72 -1.99 -13.95
N ASP A 193 11.42 -0.69 -13.81
CA ASP A 193 10.17 -0.25 -13.17
C ASP A 193 8.96 -0.81 -13.93
N LYS A 194 8.08 -1.50 -13.21
CA LYS A 194 6.93 -2.25 -13.77
C LYS A 194 7.33 -3.31 -14.81
N GLY A 195 8.55 -3.84 -14.72
CA GLY A 195 9.07 -4.84 -15.64
C GLY A 195 9.45 -4.30 -17.02
N LEU A 196 9.68 -2.98 -17.13
CA LEU A 196 10.01 -2.32 -18.39
C LEU A 196 11.39 -1.69 -18.35
N ILE A 197 12.15 -1.85 -19.44
CA ILE A 197 13.42 -1.18 -19.68
C ILE A 197 13.53 -0.83 -21.17
N GLU A 198 14.27 0.22 -21.50
CA GLU A 198 14.60 0.56 -22.89
C GLU A 198 15.34 -0.60 -23.56
N HIS A 199 15.01 -0.88 -24.83
CA HIS A 199 15.55 -2.04 -25.55
C HIS A 199 17.08 -2.01 -25.60
N GLU A 200 17.65 -0.82 -25.80
CA GLU A 200 19.08 -0.57 -25.86
C GLU A 200 19.81 -0.87 -24.54
N ARG A 201 19.08 -0.83 -23.42
CA ARG A 201 19.59 -1.02 -22.06
C ARG A 201 19.21 -2.39 -21.48
N TYR A 202 18.52 -3.24 -22.24
CA TYR A 202 18.05 -4.54 -21.77
C TYR A 202 19.18 -5.44 -21.27
N GLU A 203 20.25 -5.59 -22.06
CA GLU A 203 21.39 -6.45 -21.69
C GLU A 203 22.15 -5.89 -20.48
N GLU A 204 22.27 -4.56 -20.38
CA GLU A 204 22.90 -3.90 -19.23
C GLU A 204 22.08 -4.09 -17.94
N CYS A 205 20.77 -3.90 -18.02
CA CYS A 205 19.83 -4.13 -16.92
C CYS A 205 19.87 -5.59 -16.45
N ARG A 206 19.82 -6.54 -17.40
CA ARG A 206 19.90 -7.96 -17.11
C ARG A 206 21.21 -8.33 -16.39
N ALA A 207 22.35 -7.86 -16.90
CA ALA A 207 23.64 -8.12 -16.27
C ALA A 207 23.72 -7.54 -14.86
N ALA A 208 23.19 -6.34 -14.62
CA ALA A 208 23.14 -5.72 -13.30
C ALA A 208 22.24 -6.50 -12.33
N LEU A 209 21.10 -7.01 -12.79
CA LEU A 209 20.20 -7.85 -11.99
C LEU A 209 20.85 -9.20 -11.64
N GLU A 210 21.59 -9.81 -12.56
CA GLU A 210 22.36 -11.04 -12.32
C GLU A 210 23.47 -10.82 -11.28
N GLU A 211 24.21 -9.70 -11.35
CA GLU A 211 25.24 -9.36 -10.35
C GLU A 211 24.62 -9.17 -8.96
N VAL A 212 23.49 -8.46 -8.87
CA VAL A 212 22.78 -8.28 -7.60
C VAL A 212 22.27 -9.60 -7.06
N ARG A 213 21.69 -10.47 -7.90
CA ARG A 213 21.26 -11.81 -7.51
C ARG A 213 22.40 -12.58 -6.87
N ASP A 214 23.53 -12.67 -7.58
CA ASP A 214 24.67 -13.50 -7.15
C ASP A 214 25.24 -12.99 -5.82
N ARG A 215 25.30 -11.67 -5.62
CA ARG A 215 25.68 -11.07 -4.34
C ARG A 215 24.69 -11.40 -3.23
N ILE A 216 23.38 -11.24 -3.46
CA ILE A 216 22.34 -11.54 -2.45
C ILE A 216 22.39 -13.01 -2.05
N VAL A 217 22.54 -13.91 -3.03
CA VAL A 217 22.66 -15.35 -2.78
C VAL A 217 23.88 -15.67 -1.91
N GLU A 218 25.02 -15.02 -2.16
CA GLU A 218 26.24 -15.25 -1.38
C GLU A 218 26.15 -14.67 0.03
N GLU A 219 25.54 -13.49 0.18
CA GLU A 219 25.40 -12.79 1.47
C GLU A 219 24.35 -13.41 2.38
N LEU A 220 23.23 -13.89 1.83
CA LEU A 220 22.09 -14.38 2.62
C LEU A 220 21.98 -15.91 2.67
N GLY A 221 22.51 -16.65 1.70
CA GLY A 221 22.40 -18.10 1.66
C GLY A 221 23.34 -18.79 2.64
N GLU A 222 22.79 -19.40 3.69
CA GLU A 222 23.54 -20.11 4.74
C GLU A 222 23.98 -21.52 4.30
N SER A 223 23.30 -22.10 3.31
CA SER A 223 23.58 -23.43 2.75
C SER A 223 23.47 -23.45 1.22
N GLU A 224 24.06 -24.45 0.57
CA GLU A 224 23.92 -24.58 -0.89
C GLU A 224 22.47 -24.83 -1.33
N GLU A 225 21.70 -25.54 -0.50
CA GLU A 225 20.27 -25.78 -0.75
C GLU A 225 19.48 -24.46 -0.73
N GLU A 226 19.77 -23.58 0.23
CA GLU A 226 19.15 -22.26 0.33
C GLU A 226 19.61 -21.32 -0.81
N ARG A 227 20.90 -21.36 -1.16
CA ARG A 227 21.45 -20.60 -2.29
C ARG A 227 20.79 -20.97 -3.61
N GLU A 228 20.59 -22.27 -3.85
CA GLU A 228 19.84 -22.76 -5.01
C GLU A 228 18.37 -22.34 -4.96
N GLU A 229 17.75 -22.30 -3.79
CA GLU A 229 16.38 -21.81 -3.64
C GLU A 229 16.27 -20.31 -3.96
N TYR A 230 17.19 -19.47 -3.47
CA TYR A 230 17.24 -18.05 -3.84
C TYR A 230 17.41 -17.86 -5.35
N ARG A 231 18.30 -18.62 -6.01
CA ARG A 231 18.47 -18.56 -7.48
C ARG A 231 17.18 -18.96 -8.20
N ARG A 232 16.51 -20.02 -7.74
CA ARG A 232 15.27 -20.53 -8.35
C ARG A 232 14.09 -19.57 -8.21
N LEU A 233 14.01 -18.85 -7.09
CA LEU A 233 12.92 -17.91 -6.77
C LEU A 233 13.22 -16.48 -7.23
N TRP A 234 14.33 -16.25 -7.94
CA TRP A 234 14.72 -14.94 -8.41
C TRP A 234 13.65 -14.37 -9.38
N PRO A 235 13.08 -13.18 -9.11
CA PRO A 235 11.92 -12.72 -9.85
C PRO A 235 12.26 -11.87 -11.10
N PHE A 236 13.55 -11.69 -11.44
CA PHE A 236 14.01 -10.73 -12.46
C PHE A 236 14.84 -11.36 -13.60
N ASP A 237 14.40 -12.51 -14.11
CA ASP A 237 15.04 -13.20 -15.24
C ASP A 237 14.80 -12.56 -16.62
#